data_AF-A0A378J4N5-F1
#
_entry.id   AF-A0A378J4N5-F1
#
_cell.length_a   1.000
_cell.length_b   1.000
_cell.length_c   1.000
_cell.angle_alpha   90.00
_cell.angle_beta   90.00
_cell.angle_gamma   90.00
#
_symmetry.space_group_name_H-M   'P 1'
#
loop_
_entity.id
_entity.type
_entity.pdbx_description
1 polymer ?
#
loop_
_entity_poly.entity_id
_entity_poly.type
_entity_poly.pdbx_seq_one_letter_code
_entity_poly.pdbx_strand_id
1 'polypeptide(L)'
;MSSKQSTIDFILDQIADTSMIRAKKMFGEYAIYYHEKVIALVCDDQLFIKPTNAGKAFINTYIEGIPYPGAKPYLLISGDLLEDSEWLTHLVRLTALELPEPKKKRPKK
;
A
#
# COMPACT_ATOMS: atom_id res chain seq x y z
N MET A 1 -5.14 5.12 -16.88
CA MET A 1 -3.92 4.83 -17.66
C MET A 1 -3.12 3.78 -16.90
N SER A 2 -2.20 3.03 -17.51
CA SER A 2 -1.40 2.06 -16.75
C SER A 2 -0.34 2.80 -15.92
N SER A 3 -0.30 2.55 -14.61
CA SER A 3 0.76 3.09 -13.74
C SER A 3 2.15 2.68 -14.24
N LYS A 4 3.11 3.59 -14.14
CA LYS A 4 4.48 3.33 -14.59
C LYS A 4 5.20 2.44 -13.59
N GLN A 5 6.03 1.54 -14.11
CA GLN A 5 6.82 0.65 -13.27
C GLN A 5 7.83 1.43 -12.40
N SER A 6 8.35 2.56 -12.89
CA SER A 6 9.23 3.46 -12.12
C SER A 6 8.56 4.04 -10.88
N THR A 7 7.27 4.38 -10.93
CA THR A 7 6.53 4.88 -9.77
C THR A 7 6.45 3.81 -8.68
N ILE A 8 6.23 2.56 -9.09
CA ILE A 8 6.19 1.42 -8.18
C ILE A 8 7.56 1.16 -7.56
N ASP A 9 8.62 1.19 -8.37
CA ASP A 9 9.99 1.01 -7.91
C ASP A 9 10.38 2.08 -6.89
N PHE A 10 10.03 3.34 -7.17
CA PHE A 10 10.19 4.45 -6.24
C PHE A 10 9.45 4.20 -4.92
N ILE A 11 8.15 3.85 -4.95
CA ILE A 11 7.38 3.56 -3.74
C ILE A 11 8.01 2.40 -2.94
N LEU A 12 8.51 1.37 -3.61
CA LEU A 12 9.17 0.24 -2.95
C LEU A 12 10.50 0.66 -2.30
N ASP A 13 11.29 1.49 -2.98
CA ASP A 13 12.56 2.02 -2.49
C ASP A 13 12.37 2.92 -1.26
N GLN A 14 11.30 3.72 -1.24
CA GLN A 14 10.94 4.56 -0.10
C GLN A 14 10.53 3.75 1.14
N ILE A 15 10.19 2.47 0.99
CA ILE A 15 9.81 1.62 2.11
C ILE A 15 11.05 0.87 2.59
N ALA A 16 11.58 1.24 3.75
CA ALA A 16 12.80 0.65 4.31
C ALA A 16 12.71 -0.88 4.51
N ASP A 17 11.49 -1.42 4.58
CA ASP A 17 11.18 -2.85 4.72
C ASP A 17 11.04 -3.58 3.36
N THR A 18 11.87 -3.22 2.36
CA THR A 18 11.90 -3.80 0.99
C THR A 18 11.88 -5.33 0.95
N SER A 19 12.48 -6.01 1.95
CA SER A 19 12.48 -7.48 2.02
C SER A 19 11.10 -8.09 2.28
N MET A 20 10.21 -7.35 2.96
CA MET A 20 8.86 -7.77 3.30
C MET A 20 7.82 -7.24 2.32
N ILE A 21 8.11 -6.16 1.60
CA ILE A 21 7.18 -5.54 0.66
C ILE A 21 7.40 -6.01 -0.78
N ARG A 22 6.31 -6.24 -1.52
CA ARG A 22 6.32 -6.70 -2.90
C ARG A 22 5.21 -6.03 -3.69
N ALA A 23 5.52 -5.53 -4.88
CA ALA A 23 4.48 -5.09 -5.81
C ALA A 23 4.17 -6.20 -6.82
N LYS A 24 2.88 -6.41 -7.11
CA LYS A 24 2.43 -7.35 -8.13
C LYS A 24 1.44 -6.66 -9.07
N LYS A 25 1.72 -6.75 -10.36
CA LYS A 25 0.82 -6.23 -11.40
C LYS A 25 -0.44 -7.10 -11.48
N MET A 26 -1.62 -6.49 -11.43
CA MET A 26 -2.92 -7.13 -11.50
C MET A 26 -3.87 -6.24 -12.31
N PHE A 27 -4.44 -6.78 -13.41
CA PHE A 27 -5.43 -6.09 -14.25
C PHE A 27 -4.99 -4.72 -14.83
N GLY A 28 -3.70 -4.57 -15.15
CA GLY A 28 -3.14 -3.31 -15.69
C GLY A 28 -2.61 -2.36 -14.62
N GLU A 29 -2.97 -2.59 -13.36
CA GLU A 29 -2.57 -1.79 -12.20
C GLU A 29 -1.66 -2.59 -11.27
N TYR A 30 -1.24 -2.01 -10.15
CA TYR A 30 -0.33 -2.66 -9.22
C TYR A 30 -0.96 -2.81 -7.84
N ALA A 31 -0.68 -3.93 -7.19
CA ALA A 31 -1.03 -4.17 -5.79
C ALA A 31 0.26 -4.28 -4.98
N ILE A 32 0.30 -3.58 -3.84
CA ILE A 32 1.40 -3.63 -2.89
C ILE A 32 1.06 -4.61 -1.77
N TYR A 33 1.96 -5.56 -1.59
CA TYR A 33 1.90 -6.61 -0.61
C TYR A 33 2.93 -6.36 0.47
N TYR A 34 2.53 -6.40 1.73
CA TYR A 34 3.45 -6.52 2.86
C TYR A 34 3.34 -7.95 3.40
N HIS A 35 4.44 -8.70 3.37
CA HIS A 35 4.49 -10.17 3.47
C HIS A 35 3.58 -10.88 2.44
N GLU A 36 2.50 -11.49 2.90
CA GLU A 36 1.46 -12.13 2.08
C GLU A 36 0.14 -11.32 2.06
N LYS A 37 0.11 -10.11 2.64
CA LYS A 37 -1.09 -9.27 2.73
C LYS A 37 -1.08 -8.13 1.73
N VAL A 38 -2.20 -7.89 1.04
CA VAL A 38 -2.41 -6.66 0.28
C VAL A 38 -2.71 -5.52 1.24
N ILE A 39 -1.79 -4.56 1.31
CA ILE A 39 -1.90 -3.35 2.13
C ILE A 39 -2.34 -2.13 1.33
N ALA A 40 -1.96 -2.07 0.05
CA ALA A 40 -2.29 -0.97 -0.84
C ALA A 40 -2.39 -1.39 -2.30
N LEU A 41 -2.95 -0.50 -3.12
CA LEU A 41 -3.05 -0.60 -4.57
C LEU A 41 -2.44 0.67 -5.17
N VAL A 42 -1.91 0.60 -6.38
CA VAL A 42 -1.40 1.76 -7.12
C VAL A 42 -2.11 1.84 -8.45
N CYS A 43 -2.88 2.92 -8.60
CA CYS A 43 -3.75 3.17 -9.73
C CYS A 43 -3.49 4.57 -10.27
N ASP A 44 -3.39 4.74 -11.59
CA ASP A 44 -3.04 6.02 -12.22
C ASP A 44 -1.83 6.74 -11.56
N ASP A 45 -0.76 6.00 -11.24
CA ASP A 45 0.43 6.49 -10.52
C ASP A 45 0.18 7.05 -9.10
N GLN A 46 -0.99 6.78 -8.51
CA GLN A 46 -1.34 7.17 -7.15
C GLN A 46 -1.41 5.96 -6.21
N LEU A 47 -0.95 6.12 -4.97
CA LEU A 47 -1.00 5.06 -3.95
C LEU A 47 -2.32 5.12 -3.17
N PHE A 48 -3.03 4.01 -3.18
CA PHE A 48 -4.30 3.78 -2.48
C PHE A 48 -4.12 2.75 -1.37
N ILE A 49 -4.01 3.20 -0.12
CA ILE A 49 -3.88 2.34 1.05
C ILE A 49 -5.26 1.91 1.55
N LYS A 50 -5.36 0.69 2.08
CA LYS A 50 -6.61 0.24 2.70
C LYS A 50 -7.03 1.19 3.84
N PRO A 51 -8.33 1.52 3.93
CA PRO A 51 -8.87 2.36 5.00
C PRO A 51 -8.89 1.60 6.34
N THR A 52 -7.73 1.55 7.00
CA THR A 52 -7.53 1.01 8.35
C THR A 52 -7.71 2.12 9.38
N ASN A 53 -8.22 1.82 10.57
CA ASN A 53 -8.35 2.79 11.66
C ASN A 53 -6.99 3.34 12.07
N ALA A 54 -5.97 2.50 12.15
CA ALA A 54 -4.60 2.89 12.46
C ALA A 54 -4.01 3.82 11.38
N GLY A 55 -4.23 3.51 10.10
CA GLY A 55 -3.81 4.38 8.99
C GLY A 55 -4.54 5.72 9.02
N LYS A 56 -5.86 5.71 9.26
CA LYS A 56 -6.68 6.93 9.39
C LYS A 56 -6.22 7.80 10.57
N ALA A 57 -5.94 7.20 11.72
CA ALA A 57 -5.46 7.88 12.90
C ALA A 57 -4.04 8.45 12.71
N PHE A 58 -3.18 7.74 11.98
CA PHE A 58 -1.82 8.19 11.71
C PHE A 58 -1.74 9.36 10.72
N ILE A 59 -2.49 9.26 9.61
CA ILE A 59 -2.54 10.35 8.62
C ILE A 59 -3.26 11.57 9.19
N ASN A 60 -4.24 11.33 10.10
CA ASN A 60 -5.09 12.32 10.77
C ASN A 60 -6.02 13.08 9.78
N THR A 61 -5.47 13.66 8.72
CA THR A 61 -6.18 14.30 7.60
C THR A 61 -5.94 13.51 6.32
N TYR A 62 -6.74 12.45 6.11
CA TYR A 62 -6.63 11.59 4.94
C TYR A 62 -7.60 12.00 3.83
N ILE A 63 -7.21 11.74 2.59
CA ILE A 63 -8.08 11.90 1.43
C ILE A 63 -8.60 10.50 1.06
N GLU A 64 -9.91 10.37 0.84
CA GLU A 64 -10.48 9.14 0.32
C GLU A 64 -10.59 9.22 -1.21
N GLY A 65 -10.05 8.23 -1.90
CA GLY A 65 -10.08 8.13 -3.35
C GLY A 65 -10.60 6.76 -3.79
N ILE A 66 -11.19 6.71 -4.98
CA ILE A 66 -11.72 5.48 -5.56
C ILE A 66 -10.68 5.00 -6.58
N PRO A 67 -10.01 3.85 -6.36
CA PRO A 67 -8.93 3.39 -7.25
C PRO A 67 -9.43 3.00 -8.64
N TYR A 68 -10.66 2.47 -8.74
CA TYR A 68 -11.30 2.13 -10.01
C TYR A 68 -12.82 2.22 -9.88
N PRO A 69 -13.57 2.45 -10.97
CA PRO A 69 -15.02 2.57 -10.92
C PRO A 69 -15.67 1.32 -10.29
N GLY A 70 -16.44 1.53 -9.21
CA GLY A 70 -17.07 0.45 -8.43
C GLY A 70 -16.24 -0.10 -7.27
N ALA A 71 -15.01 0.39 -7.07
CA ALA A 71 -14.22 0.09 -5.88
C ALA A 71 -14.78 0.80 -4.64
N LYS A 72 -14.41 0.28 -3.47
CA LYS A 72 -14.61 1.00 -2.21
C LYS A 72 -13.66 2.21 -2.15
N PRO A 73 -13.98 3.25 -1.37
CA PRO A 73 -13.04 4.33 -1.07
C PRO A 73 -11.83 3.78 -0.32
N TYR A 74 -10.64 4.16 -0.77
CA TYR A 74 -9.34 3.85 -0.18
C TYR A 74 -8.67 5.16 0.25
N LEU A 75 -7.67 5.06 1.12
CA LEU A 75 -6.86 6.21 1.52
C LEU A 75 -5.92 6.58 0.38
N LEU A 76 -6.19 7.71 -0.26
CA LEU A 76 -5.33 8.27 -1.29
C LEU A 76 -4.15 8.96 -0.61
N ILE A 77 -2.94 8.51 -0.95
CA ILE A 77 -1.69 9.11 -0.50
C ILE A 77 -1.15 10.00 -1.61
N SER A 78 -0.96 11.28 -1.28
CA SER A 78 -0.36 12.27 -2.18
C SER A 78 1.10 11.93 -2.48
N GLY A 79 1.58 12.31 -3.66
CA GLY A 79 2.96 12.11 -4.08
C GLY A 79 3.99 12.66 -3.09
N ASP A 80 3.74 13.84 -2.52
CA ASP A 80 4.60 14.48 -1.53
C ASP A 80 4.83 13.62 -0.27
N LEU A 81 3.81 12.87 0.16
CA LEU A 81 3.91 11.97 1.33
C LEU A 81 4.64 10.66 1.00
N LEU A 82 4.74 10.31 -0.28
CA LEU A 82 5.52 9.14 -0.73
C LEU A 82 7.02 9.41 -0.68
N GLU A 83 7.44 10.67 -0.76
CA GLU A 83 8.84 11.09 -0.66
C GLU A 83 9.39 10.95 0.78
N ASP A 84 8.50 10.80 1.77
CA ASP A 84 8.86 10.65 3.18
C ASP A 84 8.94 9.16 3.55
N SER A 85 10.13 8.58 3.35
CA SER A 85 10.39 7.15 3.56
C SER A 85 10.03 6.67 4.98
N GLU A 86 10.33 7.48 6.00
CA GLU A 86 10.02 7.14 7.40
C GLU A 86 8.52 7.11 7.63
N TRP A 87 7.82 8.14 7.17
CA TRP A 87 6.37 8.23 7.26
C TRP A 87 5.67 7.09 6.52
N LEU A 88 6.10 6.79 5.29
CA LEU A 88 5.55 5.72 4.47
C LEU A 88 5.75 4.35 5.12
N THR A 89 6.96 4.09 5.63
CA THR A 89 7.28 2.85 6.34
C THR A 89 6.40 2.67 7.59
N HIS A 90 6.20 3.74 8.36
CA HIS A 90 5.31 3.73 9.54
C HIS A 90 3.86 3.43 9.16
N LEU A 91 3.33 4.10 8.14
CA LEU A 91 1.96 3.90 7.67
C LEU A 91 1.72 2.48 7.17
N VAL A 92 2.66 1.94 6.38
CA VAL A 92 2.61 0.55 5.88
C VAL A 92 2.62 -0.44 7.04
N ARG A 93 3.48 -0.25 8.04
CA ARG A 93 3.54 -1.10 9.24
C ARG A 93 2.25 -1.05 10.05
N LEU A 94 1.71 0.13 10.32
CA LEU A 94 0.45 0.30 11.05
C LEU A 94 -0.72 -0.38 10.32
N THR A 95 -0.82 -0.16 9.01
CA THR A 95 -1.83 -0.81 8.15
C THR A 95 -1.68 -2.33 8.18
N ALA A 96 -0.45 -2.83 8.07
CA ALA A 96 -0.16 -4.26 8.10
C ALA A 96 -0.44 -4.91 9.46
N LEU A 97 -0.23 -4.19 10.56
CA LEU A 97 -0.50 -4.62 11.93
C LEU A 97 -2.00 -4.74 12.20
N GLU A 98 -2.79 -3.78 11.71
CA GLU A 98 -4.25 -3.80 11.89
C GLU A 98 -4.93 -4.83 10.98
N LEU A 99 -4.40 -5.04 9.78
CA LEU A 99 -4.90 -6.10 8.90
C LEU A 99 -4.70 -7.47 9.57
N PRO A 100 -5.69 -8.38 9.50
CA PRO A 100 -5.55 -9.71 10.08
C PRO A 100 -4.29 -10.40 9.53
N GLU A 101 -3.47 -10.98 10.41
CA GLU A 101 -2.32 -11.80 10.01
C GLU A 101 -2.76 -12.87 9.00
N PRO A 102 -2.05 -13.02 7.85
CA PRO A 102 -2.41 -14.11 6.97
C PRO A 102 -2.10 -15.37 7.78
N LYS A 103 -3.07 -16.30 7.90
CA LYS A 103 -2.86 -17.55 8.63
C LYS A 103 -1.50 -18.12 8.23
N LYS A 104 -0.53 -18.13 9.15
CA LYS A 104 0.81 -18.69 8.92
C LYS A 104 0.61 -20.04 8.26
N LYS A 105 0.97 -20.16 6.97
CA LYS A 105 0.98 -21.45 6.31
C LYS A 105 1.99 -22.29 7.10
N ARG A 106 1.51 -23.39 7.67
CA ARG A 106 2.36 -24.34 8.38
C ARG A 106 3.52 -24.69 7.45
N PRO A 107 4.78 -24.68 7.93
CA PRO A 107 5.89 -25.12 7.10
C PRO A 107 5.58 -26.55 6.63
N LYS A 108 5.56 -26.77 5.31
CA LYS A 108 5.53 -28.12 4.75
C LYS A 108 6.87 -28.76 5.12
N LYS A 109 6.83 -29.73 6.04
CA LYS A 109 7.87 -30.74 6.18
C LYS A 109 7.85 -31.66 4.96
#